data_AF-A0A1G6Q7P5-F1
#
_entry.id   AF-A0A1G6Q7P5-F1
#
_cell.length_a   1.000
_cell.length_b   1.000
_cell.length_c   1.000
_cell.angle_alpha   90.00
_cell.angle_beta   90.00
_cell.angle_gamma   90.00
#
_symmetry.space_group_name_H-M   'P 1'
#
loop_
_entity.id
_entity.type
_entity.pdbx_description
1 polymer ?
#
loop_
_entity_poly.entity_id
_entity_poly.type
_entity_poly.pdbx_seq_one_letter_code
_entity_poly.pdbx_strand_id
1 'polypeptide(L)' 'MSTDIETQSTQGDIAAIKKVVAIAEHAQNNELPDEFLSLFRHDAIWTTGGGKRLYGLDAIATFTRQVLPGGAVRCG' A
#
# COMPACT_ATOMS: atom_id res chain seq x y z
N MET A 1 1.56 -33.34 12.62
CA MET A 1 0.93 -32.47 13.62
C MET A 1 1.58 -31.08 13.69
N SER A 2 2.91 -30.90 13.82
CA SER A 2 3.51 -29.54 13.77
C SER A 2 3.57 -28.92 12.36
N THR A 3 3.83 -29.71 11.32
CA THR A 3 3.97 -29.22 9.93
C THR A 3 2.64 -28.73 9.33
N ASP A 4 1.52 -29.30 9.78
CA ASP A 4 0.19 -29.00 9.27
C ASP A 4 -0.29 -27.60 9.71
N ILE A 5 0.01 -27.22 10.97
CA ILE A 5 -0.29 -25.89 11.54
C ILE A 5 0.57 -24.80 10.87
N GLU A 6 1.86 -25.07 10.63
CA GLU A 6 2.79 -24.13 9.99
C GLU A 6 2.41 -23.85 8.53
N THR A 7 1.96 -24.89 7.81
CA THR A 7 1.47 -24.76 6.43
C THR A 7 0.17 -23.96 6.37
N GLN A 8 -0.76 -24.19 7.31
CA GLN A 8 -2.00 -23.42 7.44
C GLN A 8 -1.72 -21.96 7.77
N SER A 9 -0.78 -21.68 8.69
CA SER A 9 -0.34 -20.32 9.01
C SER A 9 0.22 -19.62 7.77
N THR A 10 1.11 -20.29 7.03
CA THR A 10 1.71 -19.74 5.81
C THR A 10 0.66 -19.40 4.74
N GLN A 11 -0.35 -20.27 4.56
CA GLN A 11 -1.41 -20.00 3.59
C GLN A 11 -2.30 -18.83 4.03
N GLY A 12 -2.57 -18.70 5.33
CA GLY A 12 -3.24 -17.54 5.92
C GLY A 12 -2.48 -16.24 5.68
N ASP A 13 -1.17 -16.25 5.91
CA ASP A 13 -0.30 -15.09 5.72
C ASP A 13 -0.23 -14.66 4.24
N ILE A 14 -0.13 -15.62 3.31
CA ILE A 14 -0.17 -15.34 1.87
C ILE A 14 -1.51 -14.72 1.48
N ALA A 15 -2.63 -15.23 2.01
CA ALA A 15 -3.95 -14.65 1.73
C ALA A 15 -4.07 -13.22 2.28
N ALA A 16 -3.50 -12.95 3.46
CA ALA A 16 -3.45 -11.62 4.05
C ALA A 16 -2.63 -10.64 3.20
N ILE A 17 -1.45 -11.05 2.71
CA ILE A 17 -0.61 -10.22 1.83
C ILE A 17 -1.34 -9.91 0.51
N LYS A 18 -1.99 -10.91 -0.10
CA LYS A 18 -2.80 -10.70 -1.31
C LYS A 18 -3.90 -9.67 -1.11
N LYS A 19 -4.54 -9.67 0.08
CA LYS A 19 -5.56 -8.67 0.42
C LYS A 19 -4.97 -7.26 0.52
N VAL A 20 -3.78 -7.10 1.10
CA VAL A 20 -3.09 -5.80 1.15
C VAL A 20 -2.80 -5.28 -0.25
N VAL A 21 -2.31 -6.15 -1.16
CA VAL A 21 -2.06 -5.78 -2.57
C VAL A 21 -3.36 -5.36 -3.26
N ALA A 22 -4.44 -6.11 -3.10
CA ALA A 22 -5.74 -5.79 -3.71
C ALA A 22 -6.29 -4.43 -3.24
N ILE A 23 -6.16 -4.10 -1.94
CA ILE A 23 -6.56 -2.78 -1.41
C ILE A 23 -5.66 -1.67 -1.97
N ALA A 24 -4.35 -1.91 -2.09
CA ALA A 24 -3.42 -0.95 -2.66
C ALA A 24 -3.74 -0.64 -4.14
N GLU A 25 -4.06 -1.66 -4.94
CA GLU A 25 -4.50 -1.49 -6.33
C GLU A 25 -5.83 -0.71 -6.42
N HIS A 26 -6.82 -1.09 -5.61
CA HIS A 26 -8.11 -0.41 -5.54
C HIS A 26 -7.94 1.07 -5.19
N ALA A 27 -7.22 1.38 -4.11
CA ALA A 27 -7.07 2.74 -3.64
C ALA A 27 -6.30 3.63 -4.62
N GLN A 28 -5.30 3.09 -5.32
CA GLN A 28 -4.55 3.83 -6.34
C GLN A 28 -5.39 4.09 -7.60
N ASN A 29 -6.09 3.07 -8.11
CA ASN A 29 -6.90 3.21 -9.33
C ASN A 29 -8.12 4.13 -9.17
N ASN A 30 -8.64 4.25 -7.94
CA ASN A 30 -9.80 5.09 -7.64
C ASN A 30 -9.42 6.42 -6.98
N GLU A 31 -8.12 6.75 -6.91
CA GLU A 31 -7.61 7.97 -6.29
C GLU A 31 -8.14 8.17 -4.84
N LEU A 32 -7.98 7.15 -3.99
CA LEU A 32 -8.42 7.12 -2.59
C LEU A 32 -7.23 7.23 -1.61
N PRO A 33 -6.70 8.44 -1.32
CA PRO A 33 -5.56 8.63 -0.44
C PRO A 33 -5.73 8.03 0.95
N ASP A 34 -6.88 8.21 1.58
CA ASP A 34 -7.09 7.77 2.97
C ASP A 34 -7.11 6.24 3.08
N GLU A 35 -7.71 5.55 2.09
CA GLU A 35 -7.70 4.10 2.02
C GLU A 35 -6.28 3.56 1.78
N PHE A 36 -5.53 4.17 0.86
CA PHE A 36 -4.14 3.80 0.62
C PHE A 36 -3.27 3.99 1.87
N LEU A 37 -3.43 5.11 2.57
CA LEU A 37 -2.65 5.43 3.77
C LEU A 37 -2.97 4.50 4.95
N SER A 38 -4.16 3.93 5.01
CA SER A 38 -4.55 2.96 6.04
C SER A 38 -3.70 1.68 6.04
N LEU A 39 -3.02 1.37 4.93
CA LEU A 39 -2.16 0.19 4.80
C LEU A 39 -0.79 0.36 5.47
N PHE A 40 -0.39 1.59 5.80
CA PHE A 40 0.95 1.88 6.27
C PHE A 40 1.04 1.91 7.79
N ARG A 41 2.14 1.35 8.29
CA ARG A 41 2.60 1.61 9.67
C ARG A 41 3.11 3.05 9.78
N HIS A 42 3.10 3.57 11.00
CA HIS A 42 3.61 4.91 11.30
C HIS A 42 5.09 5.09 10.90
N ASP A 43 5.91 4.03 11.00
CA ASP A 43 7.34 4.03 10.70
C ASP A 43 7.68 3.41 9.32
N ALA A 44 6.71 3.27 8.43
CA ALA A 44 6.90 2.64 7.14
C ALA A 44 7.87 3.41 6.22
N ILE A 45 8.53 2.68 5.33
CA ILE A 45 9.35 3.25 4.26
C ILE A 45 8.69 2.93 2.93
N TRP A 46 8.49 3.94 2.10
CA TRP A 46 7.92 3.79 0.76
C TRP A 46 8.88 4.30 -0.30
N THR A 47 9.12 3.49 -1.33
CA THR A 47 9.87 3.93 -2.52
C THR A 47 8.89 4.07 -3.68
N THR A 48 8.74 5.30 -4.16
CA THR A 48 7.88 5.62 -5.30
C THR A 48 8.44 5.02 -6.59
N GLY A 49 7.62 4.90 -7.64
CA GLY A 49 8.07 4.42 -8.96
C GLY A 49 9.22 5.26 -9.57
N GLY A 50 9.35 6.53 -9.17
CA GLY A 50 10.46 7.42 -9.57
C GLY A 50 11.72 7.32 -8.71
N GLY A 51 11.81 6.35 -7.79
CA GLY A 51 12.98 6.14 -6.93
C GLY A 51 13.08 7.07 -5.71
N LYS A 52 12.11 7.98 -5.50
CA LYS A 52 12.04 8.79 -4.27
C LYS A 52 11.67 7.90 -3.08
N ARG A 53 12.48 7.95 -2.02
CA ARG A 53 12.24 7.29 -0.73
C ARG A 53 11.53 8.25 0.23
N LEU A 54 10.47 7.77 0.87
CA LEU A 54 9.68 8.45 1.89
C LEU A 54 9.78 7.68 3.20
N TYR A 55 9.98 8.40 4.30
CA TYR A 55 10.20 7.82 5.62
C TYR A 55 9.09 8.26 6.57
N GLY A 56 8.34 7.30 7.09
CA GLY A 56 7.23 7.53 8.01
C GLY A 56 5.91 7.89 7.31
N LEU A 57 4.81 7.66 8.03
CA LEU A 57 3.45 7.85 7.53
C LEU A 57 3.19 9.31 7.10
N ASP A 58 3.72 10.30 7.82
CA ASP A 58 3.51 11.72 7.49
C ASP A 58 4.09 12.11 6.12
N ALA A 59 5.30 11.61 5.82
CA ALA A 59 5.96 11.85 4.52
C ALA A 59 5.21 11.16 3.39
N ILE A 60 4.71 9.94 3.64
CA ILE A 60 3.90 9.17 2.70
C ILE A 60 2.55 9.88 2.48
N ALA A 61 1.87 10.31 3.54
CA ALA A 61 0.58 11.00 3.49
C ALA A 61 0.65 12.29 2.69
N THR A 62 1.67 13.11 2.96
CA THR A 62 1.90 14.37 2.22
C THR A 62 2.08 14.10 0.73
N PHE A 63 2.89 13.10 0.37
CA PHE A 63 3.12 12.75 -1.02
C PHE A 63 1.88 12.15 -1.69
N THR A 64 1.24 11.17 -1.08
CA THR A 64 0.06 10.49 -1.62
C THR A 64 -1.08 11.46 -1.88
N ARG A 65 -1.38 12.38 -0.95
CA ARG A 65 -2.40 13.42 -1.15
C ARG A 65 -2.02 14.44 -2.21
N GLN A 66 -0.73 14.59 -2.54
CA GLN A 66 -0.27 15.46 -3.62
C GLN A 66 -0.40 14.79 -4.99
N VAL A 67 -0.18 13.47 -5.09
CA VAL A 67 -0.06 12.78 -6.39
C VAL A 67 -1.29 11.98 -6.80
N LEU A 68 -2.11 11.52 -5.85
CA LEU A 68 -3.32 10.77 -6.19
C LEU A 68 -4.44 11.66 -6.74
N PRO A 69 -4.76 12.85 -6.18
CA PRO A 69 -5.75 13.73 -6.81
C PRO A 69 -5.15 14.33 -8.09
N GLY A 70 -5.50 13.78 -9.25
CA GLY A 70 -5.03 14.26 -10.55
C GLY A 70 -4.04 13.35 -11.28
N GLY A 71 -3.88 12.09 -10.87
CA GLY A 71 -3.18 11.07 -11.66
C GLY A 71 -3.87 10.80 -13.00
N ALA A 72 -5.21 10.89 -13.04
CA ALA A 72 -6.01 10.79 -14.26
C ALA A 72 -6.12 12.09 -15.08
N VAL A 73 -5.66 13.25 -14.57
CA VAL A 73 -5.80 14.57 -15.23
C VAL A 73 -4.45 15.13 -15.64
N ARG A 74 -3.68 14.40 -16.45
CA ARG A 74 -2.62 14.97 -17.31
C ARG A 74 -2.45 14.20 -18.62
N CYS A 75 -3.52 14.17 -19.42
CA CYS A 75 -3.39 14.18 -20.88
C CYS A 75 -3.72 15.61 -21.34
N GLY A 76 -2.68 16.40 -21.57
CA GLY A 76 -2.74 17.76 -22.11
C GLY A 76 -1.39 18.13 -22.68
#